data_AF-A0A7K0KD79-F1
#
_entry.id   AF-A0A7K0KD79-F1
#
_cell.length_a   1.000
_cell.length_b   1.000
_cell.length_c   1.000
_cell.angle_alpha   90.00
_cell.angle_beta   90.00
_cell.angle_gamma   90.00
#
_symmetry.space_group_name_H-M   'P 1'
#
loop_
_entity.id
_entity.type
_entity.pdbx_description
1 polymer ?
#
loop_
_entity_poly.entity_id
_entity_poly.type
_entity_poly.pdbx_seq_one_letter_code
_entity_poly.pdbx_strand_id
1 'polypeptide(L)'
;MADHVLVTDNISDALNALQQGRDVLLSPRPEQINGIEGKFVPVFWSPVHFPKQAGTMGILCNPQSPALAAFPTEAHSNWQWWRLVKQAKVMVIDSLQLSPSDAIIKGIDNFANNRRLAYAFEGKVGRGRLLLTSMNLLAKTQYPEARQMIFSLVQYMCSKNFMPRTELPLEAISSLLCKTSHIDATDAMSIYHK
;
A
#
# COMPACT_ATOMS: atom_id res chain seq x y z
N MET A 1 4.25 19.16 12.51
CA MET A 1 4.53 17.85 11.91
C MET A 1 5.87 17.39 12.47
N ALA A 2 6.04 16.10 12.79
CA ALA A 2 7.26 15.64 13.45
C ALA A 2 8.44 15.73 12.46
N ASP A 3 9.49 16.48 12.79
CA ASP A 3 10.61 16.79 11.89
C ASP A 3 11.43 15.58 11.41
N HIS A 4 11.17 14.38 11.92
CA HIS A 4 11.98 13.19 11.64
C HIS A 4 11.45 12.27 10.54
N VAL A 5 10.13 12.24 10.26
CA VAL A 5 9.56 11.40 9.19
C VAL A 5 9.41 12.21 7.90
N LEU A 6 10.05 11.75 6.82
CA LEU A 6 9.78 12.27 5.48
C LEU A 6 8.50 11.63 4.94
N VAL A 7 7.46 12.43 4.72
CA VAL A 7 6.25 12.00 4.01
C VAL A 7 6.31 12.50 2.58
N THR A 8 6.30 11.61 1.60
CA THR A 8 6.45 11.99 0.19
C THR A 8 5.77 11.00 -0.77
N ASP A 9 5.42 11.47 -1.97
CA ASP A 9 5.03 10.64 -3.13
C ASP A 9 6.18 10.55 -4.17
N ASN A 10 7.26 11.28 -3.95
CA ASN A 10 8.44 11.30 -4.82
C ASN A 10 9.39 10.16 -4.46
N ILE A 11 9.56 9.24 -5.40
CA ILE A 11 10.43 8.05 -5.24
C ILE A 11 11.89 8.47 -5.01
N SER A 12 12.41 9.42 -5.79
CA SER A 12 13.82 9.84 -5.67
C SER A 12 14.11 10.44 -4.29
N ASP A 13 13.22 11.29 -3.78
CA ASP A 13 13.36 11.88 -2.44
C ASP A 13 13.31 10.81 -1.35
N ALA A 14 12.40 9.85 -1.48
CA ALA A 14 12.29 8.72 -0.56
C ALA A 14 13.56 7.87 -0.54
N LEU A 15 14.08 7.44 -1.70
CA LEU A 15 15.28 6.60 -1.76
C LEU A 15 16.52 7.34 -1.22
N ASN A 16 16.67 8.63 -1.53
CA ASN A 16 17.75 9.45 -0.99
C ASN A 16 17.67 9.57 0.54
N ALA A 17 16.48 9.79 1.09
CA ALA A 17 16.28 9.89 2.53
C ALA A 17 16.54 8.55 3.25
N LEU A 18 16.14 7.41 2.66
CA LEU A 18 16.44 6.09 3.19
C LEU A 18 17.96 5.82 3.26
N GLN A 19 18.71 6.21 2.22
CA GLN A 19 20.16 6.09 2.20
C GLN A 19 20.84 6.92 3.31
N GLN A 20 20.24 8.06 3.68
CA GLN A 20 20.68 8.92 4.78
C GLN A 20 20.25 8.38 6.16
N GLY A 21 19.54 7.27 6.23
CA GLY A 21 19.08 6.67 7.49
C GLY A 21 17.81 7.28 8.06
N ARG A 22 17.03 8.01 7.25
CA ARG A 22 15.79 8.64 7.69
C ARG A 22 14.61 7.68 7.63
N ASP A 23 13.55 8.04 8.35
CA ASP A 23 12.26 7.38 8.26
C ASP A 23 11.45 7.98 7.11
N VAL A 24 10.86 7.12 6.29
CA VAL A 24 10.14 7.54 5.10
C VAL A 24 8.77 6.88 5.02
N LEU A 25 7.72 7.71 4.95
CA LEU A 25 6.40 7.32 4.50
C LEU A 25 6.31 7.64 3.00
N LEU A 26 6.44 6.60 2.16
CA LEU A 26 6.31 6.73 0.72
C LEU A 26 4.88 6.37 0.30
N SER A 27 4.20 7.31 -0.35
CA SER A 27 2.86 7.13 -0.90
C SER A 27 2.82 7.55 -2.37
N PRO A 28 3.43 6.78 -3.29
CA PRO A 28 3.56 7.18 -4.68
C PRO A 28 2.20 7.15 -5.40
N ARG A 29 2.13 7.83 -6.55
CA ARG A 29 0.93 7.81 -7.39
C ARG A 29 0.76 6.42 -8.05
N PRO A 30 -0.47 6.00 -8.38
CA PRO A 30 -0.74 4.65 -8.89
C PRO A 30 0.07 4.29 -10.16
N GLU A 31 0.37 5.28 -11.01
CA GLU A 31 1.13 5.09 -12.25
C GLU A 31 2.60 4.75 -11.99
N GLN A 32 3.10 5.07 -10.80
CA GLN A 32 4.47 4.82 -10.36
C GLN A 32 4.60 3.48 -9.60
N ILE A 33 3.53 2.68 -9.54
CA ILE A 33 3.51 1.40 -8.85
C ILE A 33 3.42 0.27 -9.88
N ASN A 34 4.34 -0.68 -9.76
CA ASN A 34 4.26 -1.96 -10.43
C ASN A 34 3.37 -2.90 -9.59
N GLY A 35 2.11 -3.01 -9.97
CA GLY A 35 1.10 -3.75 -9.22
C GLY A 35 -0.14 -3.98 -10.05
N ILE A 36 -1.09 -4.71 -9.48
CA ILE A 36 -2.35 -5.04 -10.16
C ILE A 36 -3.44 -4.04 -9.74
N GLU A 37 -4.49 -3.89 -10.55
CA GLU A 37 -5.65 -3.06 -10.21
C GLU A 37 -6.30 -3.60 -8.93
N GLY A 38 -6.37 -2.77 -7.88
CA GLY A 38 -7.13 -3.06 -6.67
C GLY A 38 -8.59 -2.72 -6.88
N LYS A 39 -9.51 -3.56 -6.37
CA LYS A 39 -10.94 -3.24 -6.32
C LYS A 39 -11.45 -3.35 -4.89
N PHE A 40 -12.33 -2.42 -4.54
CA PHE A 40 -13.03 -2.43 -3.26
C PHE A 40 -14.02 -3.59 -3.16
N VAL A 41 -14.77 -3.84 -4.24
CA VAL A 41 -15.77 -4.91 -4.30
C VAL A 41 -15.12 -6.27 -4.60
N PRO A 42 -15.67 -7.36 -4.05
CA PRO A 42 -15.18 -8.70 -4.33
C PRO A 42 -15.48 -9.13 -5.77
N VAL A 43 -14.84 -10.24 -6.16
CA VAL A 43 -15.12 -10.95 -7.41
C VAL A 43 -16.59 -11.39 -7.46
N PHE A 44 -17.21 -11.27 -8.62
CA PHE A 44 -18.58 -11.74 -8.87
C PHE A 44 -18.57 -12.99 -9.77
N TRP A 45 -19.23 -14.06 -9.30
CA TRP A 45 -19.41 -15.34 -9.99
C TRP A 45 -18.15 -16.19 -10.20
N SER A 46 -17.37 -15.96 -11.26
CA SER A 46 -16.23 -16.84 -11.57
C SER A 46 -15.13 -16.11 -12.33
N PRO A 47 -13.97 -15.88 -11.69
CA PRO A 47 -12.84 -15.22 -12.34
C PRO A 47 -12.16 -16.12 -13.39
N VAL A 48 -12.43 -17.43 -13.35
CA VAL A 48 -11.97 -18.40 -14.36
C VAL A 48 -12.72 -18.19 -15.68
N HIS A 49 -14.02 -17.91 -15.62
CA HIS A 49 -14.85 -17.67 -16.80
C HIS A 49 -14.83 -16.20 -17.24
N PHE A 50 -14.53 -15.29 -16.32
CA PHE A 50 -14.45 -13.84 -16.56
C PHE A 50 -13.08 -13.30 -16.11
N PRO A 51 -12.01 -13.50 -16.91
CA PRO A 51 -10.65 -13.18 -16.50
C PRO A 51 -10.39 -11.68 -16.29
N LYS A 52 -11.26 -10.81 -16.82
CA LYS A 52 -11.17 -9.35 -16.67
C LYS A 52 -11.93 -8.81 -15.43
N GLN A 53 -11.90 -9.55 -14.33
CA GLN A 53 -12.58 -9.20 -13.07
C GLN A 53 -11.65 -8.55 -12.05
N ALA A 54 -12.21 -8.15 -10.90
CA ALA A 54 -11.46 -7.60 -9.78
C ALA A 54 -10.23 -8.44 -9.43
N GLY A 55 -9.05 -7.82 -9.40
CA GLY A 55 -7.82 -8.49 -8.95
C GLY A 55 -7.82 -8.80 -7.45
N THR A 56 -8.68 -8.17 -6.66
CA THR A 56 -8.76 -8.35 -5.21
C THR A 56 -10.18 -8.62 -4.73
N MET A 57 -10.31 -9.36 -3.62
CA MET A 57 -11.57 -9.71 -2.97
C MET A 57 -11.86 -8.89 -1.70
N GLY A 58 -11.00 -7.93 -1.37
CA GLY A 58 -11.13 -7.08 -0.19
C GLY A 58 -9.79 -6.83 0.50
N ILE A 59 -9.85 -6.32 1.71
CA ILE A 59 -8.71 -6.01 2.57
C ILE A 59 -8.69 -6.97 3.75
N LEU A 60 -7.48 -7.33 4.18
CA LEU A 60 -7.22 -8.02 5.43
C LEU A 60 -6.19 -7.22 6.23
N CYS A 61 -6.51 -6.83 7.46
CA CYS A 61 -5.57 -6.18 8.36
C CYS A 61 -5.81 -6.60 9.82
N ASN A 62 -4.88 -6.28 10.71
CA ASN A 62 -5.10 -6.39 12.15
C ASN A 62 -5.48 -5.00 12.71
N PRO A 63 -6.72 -4.79 13.18
CA PRO A 63 -7.14 -3.51 13.77
C PRO A 63 -6.33 -3.10 15.00
N GLN A 64 -5.70 -4.06 15.68
CA GLN A 64 -4.84 -3.81 16.84
C GLN A 64 -3.39 -3.48 16.43
N SER A 65 -3.08 -3.43 15.14
CA SER A 65 -1.76 -2.99 14.68
C SER A 65 -1.48 -1.55 15.13
N PRO A 66 -0.30 -1.25 15.71
CA PRO A 66 0.07 0.11 16.09
C PRO A 66 -0.05 1.11 14.93
N ALA A 67 0.21 0.68 13.69
CA ALA A 67 0.07 1.50 12.47
C ALA A 67 -1.37 1.97 12.20
N LEU A 68 -2.37 1.22 12.71
CA LEU A 68 -3.79 1.47 12.50
C LEU A 68 -4.50 1.94 13.78
N ALA A 69 -3.76 2.17 14.88
CA ALA A 69 -4.34 2.52 16.18
C ALA A 69 -5.18 3.81 16.17
N ALA A 70 -4.90 4.73 15.25
CA ALA A 70 -5.67 5.95 15.07
C ALA A 70 -6.55 5.92 13.80
N PHE A 71 -6.67 4.80 13.11
CA PHE A 71 -7.54 4.67 11.93
C PHE A 71 -8.73 3.75 12.27
N PRO A 72 -9.99 4.23 12.12
CA PRO A 72 -11.16 3.41 12.45
C PRO A 72 -11.28 2.26 11.46
N THR A 73 -10.97 1.03 11.88
CA THR A 73 -11.06 -0.15 11.02
C THR A 73 -11.38 -1.43 11.78
N GLU A 74 -11.87 -2.39 11.00
CA GLU A 74 -12.06 -3.78 11.38
C GLU A 74 -11.09 -4.64 10.55
N ALA A 75 -11.09 -5.96 10.78
CA ALA A 75 -10.16 -6.87 10.09
C ALA A 75 -10.48 -7.07 8.59
N HIS A 76 -11.53 -6.43 8.07
CA HIS A 76 -12.06 -6.59 6.72
C HIS A 76 -12.41 -5.22 6.10
N SER A 77 -12.70 -5.20 4.79
CA SER A 77 -13.12 -3.99 4.07
C SER A 77 -14.45 -3.43 4.60
N ASN A 78 -14.49 -2.10 4.79
CA ASN A 78 -15.66 -1.32 5.12
C ASN A 78 -15.55 0.08 4.45
N TRP A 79 -16.56 0.94 4.51
CA TRP A 79 -16.71 2.11 3.63
C TRP A 79 -15.58 3.15 3.70
N GLN A 80 -14.88 3.28 4.82
CA GLN A 80 -13.71 4.15 4.98
C GLN A 80 -12.55 3.77 4.04
N TRP A 81 -12.52 2.53 3.55
CA TRP A 81 -11.51 2.07 2.61
C TRP A 81 -11.81 2.45 1.16
N TRP A 82 -13.05 2.82 0.83
CA TRP A 82 -13.52 3.03 -0.54
C TRP A 82 -12.57 3.91 -1.35
N ARG A 83 -12.31 5.15 -0.91
CA ARG A 83 -11.45 6.08 -1.68
C ARG A 83 -9.97 5.73 -1.57
N LEU A 84 -9.57 5.02 -0.52
CA LEU A 84 -8.19 4.58 -0.33
C LEU A 84 -7.80 3.53 -1.36
N VAL A 85 -8.70 2.57 -1.66
CA VAL A 85 -8.39 1.44 -2.55
C VAL A 85 -9.00 1.50 -3.95
N LYS A 86 -10.12 2.23 -4.16
CA LYS A 86 -10.82 2.29 -5.46
C LYS A 86 -9.94 2.75 -6.64
N GLN A 87 -8.98 3.63 -6.37
CA GLN A 87 -8.05 4.18 -7.37
C GLN A 87 -6.60 3.93 -6.93
N ALA A 88 -6.35 2.74 -6.39
CA ALA A 88 -5.02 2.30 -5.98
C ALA A 88 -4.65 1.05 -6.78
N LYS A 89 -3.34 0.88 -7.01
CA LYS A 89 -2.80 -0.43 -7.33
C LYS A 89 -2.52 -1.17 -6.03
N VAL A 90 -2.60 -2.48 -6.04
CA VAL A 90 -2.12 -3.32 -4.94
C VAL A 90 -0.80 -3.96 -5.35
N MET A 91 0.17 -3.96 -4.44
CA MET A 91 1.52 -4.46 -4.70
C MET A 91 1.57 -5.97 -4.54
N VAL A 92 2.20 -6.67 -5.49
CA VAL A 92 2.53 -8.08 -5.37
C VAL A 92 3.82 -8.19 -4.57
N ILE A 93 3.75 -8.77 -3.37
CA ILE A 93 4.86 -8.81 -2.41
C ILE A 93 5.42 -10.22 -2.22
N ASP A 94 5.19 -11.13 -3.18
CA ASP A 94 5.65 -12.52 -3.13
C ASP A 94 7.18 -12.64 -3.00
N SER A 95 7.90 -11.76 -3.69
CA SER A 95 9.37 -11.69 -3.64
C SER A 95 9.91 -11.07 -2.34
N LEU A 96 9.05 -10.41 -1.56
CA LEU A 96 9.46 -9.81 -0.29
C LEU A 96 9.30 -10.82 0.85
N GLN A 97 10.38 -11.00 1.61
CA GLN A 97 10.39 -11.83 2.82
C GLN A 97 9.74 -11.13 4.02
N LEU A 98 8.61 -10.46 3.79
CA LEU A 98 7.84 -9.78 4.83
C LEU A 98 7.21 -10.82 5.77
N SER A 99 7.33 -10.56 7.08
CA SER A 99 6.53 -11.27 8.07
C SER A 99 5.06 -10.87 7.96
N PRO A 100 4.12 -11.65 8.53
CA PRO A 100 2.70 -11.30 8.51
C PRO A 100 2.37 -9.94 9.13
N SER A 101 3.19 -9.43 10.06
CA SER A 101 3.02 -8.13 10.71
C SER A 101 3.60 -6.97 9.90
N ASP A 102 4.65 -7.22 9.10
CA ASP A 102 5.25 -6.17 8.26
C ASP A 102 4.30 -5.75 7.14
N ALA A 103 3.45 -6.67 6.67
CA ALA A 103 2.35 -6.36 5.75
C ALA A 103 1.13 -5.83 6.51
N ILE A 104 1.12 -4.52 6.76
CA ILE A 104 0.15 -3.81 7.61
C ILE A 104 -1.28 -3.90 7.05
N ILE A 105 -1.43 -3.64 5.74
CA ILE A 105 -2.74 -3.65 5.05
C ILE A 105 -2.60 -4.57 3.85
N LYS A 106 -3.24 -5.75 3.91
CA LYS A 106 -3.15 -6.77 2.86
C LYS A 106 -4.32 -6.66 1.91
N GLY A 107 -4.07 -6.92 0.63
CA GLY A 107 -5.13 -7.25 -0.31
C GLY A 107 -5.40 -8.75 -0.25
N ILE A 108 -6.66 -9.15 -0.30
CA ILE A 108 -7.02 -10.56 -0.53
C ILE A 108 -6.99 -10.75 -2.06
N ASP A 109 -6.05 -11.52 -2.59
CA ASP A 109 -6.05 -11.86 -4.03
C ASP A 109 -7.23 -12.76 -4.35
N ASN A 110 -7.61 -12.82 -5.61
CA ASN A 110 -8.49 -13.85 -6.13
C ASN A 110 -7.90 -15.26 -5.88
N PHE A 111 -8.77 -16.18 -5.46
CA PHE A 111 -8.47 -17.59 -5.17
C PHE A 111 -7.79 -18.35 -6.33
N ALA A 112 -7.96 -17.90 -7.58
CA ALA A 112 -7.31 -18.53 -8.73
C ALA A 112 -5.79 -18.29 -8.79
N ASN A 113 -5.30 -17.20 -8.20
CA ASN A 113 -3.88 -16.84 -8.22
C ASN A 113 -3.23 -16.94 -6.83
N ASN A 114 -3.94 -16.45 -5.81
CA ASN A 114 -3.51 -16.48 -4.40
C ASN A 114 -2.13 -15.83 -4.14
N ARG A 115 -1.81 -14.72 -4.82
CA ARG A 115 -0.59 -13.94 -4.57
C ARG A 115 -0.65 -13.28 -3.20
N ARG A 116 0.51 -13.03 -2.60
CA ARG A 116 0.63 -12.16 -1.43
C ARG A 116 0.53 -10.72 -1.89
N LEU A 117 -0.52 -10.02 -1.46
CA LEU A 117 -0.80 -8.65 -1.87
C LEU A 117 -0.78 -7.69 -0.68
N ALA A 118 -0.27 -6.47 -0.88
CA ALA A 118 -0.29 -5.42 0.14
C ALA A 118 -0.60 -4.02 -0.43
N TYR A 119 -1.41 -3.27 0.31
CA TYR A 119 -1.62 -1.83 0.14
C TYR A 119 -0.68 -1.00 1.02
N ALA A 120 -0.20 -1.57 2.13
CA ALA A 120 0.81 -0.96 2.96
C ALA A 120 1.68 -2.01 3.64
N PHE A 121 2.98 -1.78 3.68
CA PHE A 121 3.93 -2.58 4.43
C PHE A 121 5.09 -1.73 4.94
N GLU A 122 5.86 -2.28 5.88
CA GLU A 122 7.07 -1.67 6.41
C GLU A 122 8.31 -2.56 6.26
N GLY A 123 9.48 -1.94 6.37
CA GLY A 123 10.76 -2.64 6.37
C GLY A 123 11.93 -1.69 6.56
N LYS A 124 13.11 -2.27 6.77
CA LYS A 124 14.37 -1.53 6.74
C LYS A 124 14.93 -1.52 5.33
N VAL A 125 15.48 -0.39 4.90
CA VAL A 125 16.11 -0.25 3.60
C VAL A 125 17.46 0.42 3.81
N GLY A 126 18.53 -0.38 3.82
CA GLY A 126 19.85 0.09 4.19
C GLY A 126 19.87 0.64 5.62
N ARG A 127 20.18 1.93 5.77
CA ARG A 127 20.20 2.59 7.09
C ARG A 127 18.84 3.15 7.52
N GLY A 128 17.90 3.28 6.57
CA GLY A 128 16.61 3.92 6.78
C GLY A 128 15.50 2.93 7.08
N ARG A 129 14.33 3.47 7.45
CA ARG A 129 13.11 2.71 7.67
C ARG A 129 12.02 3.21 6.74
N LEU A 130 11.39 2.28 6.04
CA LEU A 130 10.35 2.54 5.05
C LEU A 130 9.00 2.07 5.56
N LEU A 131 7.99 2.91 5.41
CA LEU A 131 6.59 2.51 5.30
C LEU A 131 6.13 2.89 3.90
N LEU A 132 5.85 1.89 3.06
CA LEU A 132 5.36 2.08 1.70
C LEU A 132 3.86 1.82 1.66
N THR A 133 3.09 2.73 1.06
CA THR A 133 1.67 2.50 0.78
C THR A 133 1.31 2.84 -0.65
N SER A 134 0.45 2.03 -1.27
CA SER A 134 -0.03 2.23 -2.64
C SER A 134 -1.36 2.98 -2.73
N MET A 135 -1.87 3.53 -1.62
CA MET A 135 -3.19 4.16 -1.54
C MET A 135 -3.25 5.57 -2.12
N ASN A 136 -2.12 6.14 -2.58
CA ASN A 136 -2.02 7.50 -3.12
C ASN A 136 -2.62 8.56 -2.16
N LEU A 137 -2.18 8.52 -0.89
CA LEU A 137 -2.78 9.29 0.19
C LEU A 137 -2.59 10.80 0.02
N LEU A 138 -1.41 11.24 -0.45
CA LEU A 138 -1.09 12.67 -0.55
C LEU A 138 -1.97 13.41 -1.57
N ALA A 139 -2.36 12.75 -2.66
CA ALA A 139 -3.29 13.29 -3.65
C ALA A 139 -4.77 13.21 -3.22
N LYS A 140 -5.07 12.63 -2.05
CA LYS A 140 -6.43 12.34 -1.55
C LYS A 140 -6.76 13.08 -0.25
N THR A 141 -5.94 14.04 0.16
CA THR A 141 -6.07 14.77 1.44
C THR A 141 -7.36 15.59 1.59
N GLN A 142 -8.12 15.81 0.51
CA GLN A 142 -9.48 16.34 0.57
C GLN A 142 -10.45 15.42 1.33
N TYR A 143 -10.17 14.11 1.38
CA TYR A 143 -11.00 13.12 2.05
C TYR A 143 -10.57 12.87 3.50
N PRO A 144 -11.51 12.80 4.46
CA PRO A 144 -11.18 12.60 5.86
C PRO A 144 -10.46 11.27 6.11
N GLU A 145 -10.83 10.19 5.43
CA GLU A 145 -10.20 8.87 5.55
C GLU A 145 -8.73 8.89 5.15
N ALA A 146 -8.35 9.67 4.13
CA ALA A 146 -6.95 9.79 3.71
C ALA A 146 -6.12 10.58 4.73
N ARG A 147 -6.67 11.69 5.24
CA ARG A 147 -6.00 12.46 6.31
C ARG A 147 -5.83 11.62 7.58
N GLN A 148 -6.86 10.85 7.95
CA GLN A 148 -6.80 10.00 9.13
C GLN A 148 -5.80 8.85 8.96
N MET A 149 -5.73 8.25 7.77
CA MET A 149 -4.73 7.23 7.46
C MET A 149 -3.31 7.78 7.55
N ILE A 150 -3.03 8.94 6.93
CA ILE A 150 -1.73 9.61 7.05
C ILE A 150 -1.41 9.89 8.52
N PHE A 151 -2.36 10.43 9.28
CA PHE A 151 -2.17 10.69 10.71
C PHE A 151 -1.81 9.42 11.48
N SER A 152 -2.55 8.33 11.30
CA SER A 152 -2.29 7.06 11.98
C SER A 152 -0.91 6.49 11.65
N LEU A 153 -0.53 6.45 10.37
CA LEU A 153 0.76 5.94 9.93
C LEU A 153 1.91 6.80 10.46
N VAL A 154 1.80 8.12 10.39
CA VAL A 154 2.84 9.03 10.89
C VAL A 154 2.97 8.95 12.41
N GLN A 155 1.85 8.90 13.16
CA GLN A 155 1.89 8.71 14.62
C GLN A 155 2.60 7.42 15.00
N TYR A 156 2.31 6.34 14.28
CA TYR A 156 3.00 5.07 14.47
C TYR A 156 4.50 5.19 14.19
N MET A 157 4.90 5.77 13.06
CA MET A 157 6.30 5.98 12.70
C MET A 157 7.06 6.85 13.70
N CYS A 158 6.36 7.79 14.34
CA CYS A 158 6.91 8.63 15.42
C CYS A 158 7.02 7.93 16.77
N SER A 159 6.45 6.74 16.91
CA SER A 159 6.40 6.01 18.16
C SER A 159 7.58 5.03 18.30
N LYS A 160 7.82 4.58 19.54
CA LYS A 160 8.77 3.50 19.82
C LYS A 160 8.38 2.15 19.21
N ASN A 161 7.13 2.00 18.74
CA ASN A 161 6.65 0.76 18.14
C ASN A 161 7.08 0.62 16.67
N PHE A 162 7.50 1.70 16.00
CA PHE A 162 8.02 1.61 14.63
C PHE A 162 9.44 1.07 14.63
N MET A 163 9.56 -0.25 14.68
CA MET A 163 10.83 -0.97 14.70
C MET A 163 10.82 -2.09 13.66
N PRO A 164 10.68 -1.77 12.36
CA PRO A 164 10.72 -2.78 11.30
C PRO A 164 12.03 -3.56 11.39
N ARG A 165 11.93 -4.89 11.34
CA ARG A 165 13.08 -5.81 11.45
C ARG A 165 13.46 -6.44 10.12
N THR A 166 12.51 -6.54 9.20
CA THR A 166 12.74 -7.14 7.89
C THR A 166 13.57 -6.19 7.04
N GLU A 167 14.77 -6.64 6.67
CA GLU A 167 15.63 -5.96 5.72
C GLU A 167 15.08 -6.16 4.30
N LEU A 168 14.86 -5.07 3.59
CA LEU A 168 14.36 -5.04 2.22
C LEU A 168 15.47 -4.47 1.33
N PRO A 169 15.99 -5.25 0.37
CA PRO A 169 16.94 -4.74 -0.61
C PRO A 169 16.36 -3.55 -1.38
N LEU A 170 17.20 -2.55 -1.65
CA LEU A 170 16.79 -1.36 -2.38
C LEU A 170 16.24 -1.70 -3.78
N GLU A 171 16.81 -2.73 -4.39
CA GLU A 171 16.43 -3.29 -5.69
C GLU A 171 15.03 -3.90 -5.62
N ALA A 172 14.68 -4.57 -4.52
CA ALA A 172 13.35 -5.13 -4.32
C ALA A 172 12.30 -4.01 -4.20
N ILE A 173 12.58 -2.95 -3.44
CA ILE A 173 11.71 -1.76 -3.39
C ILE A 173 11.59 -1.11 -4.76
N SER A 174 12.70 -0.97 -5.49
CA SER A 174 12.71 -0.39 -6.83
C SER A 174 11.91 -1.23 -7.82
N SER A 175 11.88 -2.56 -7.70
CA SER A 175 11.08 -3.43 -8.59
C SER A 175 9.57 -3.26 -8.44
N LEU A 176 9.11 -2.79 -7.27
CA LEU A 176 7.70 -2.46 -7.01
C LEU A 176 7.31 -1.08 -7.54
N LEU A 177 8.28 -0.28 -7.97
CA LEU A 177 8.11 1.11 -8.34
C LEU A 177 8.52 1.33 -9.81
N CYS A 178 7.63 1.90 -10.60
CA CYS A 178 7.93 2.28 -11.97
C CYS A 178 8.43 3.73 -12.02
N LYS A 179 9.58 3.97 -12.68
CA LYS A 179 10.00 5.33 -13.07
C LYS A 179 9.18 5.88 -14.26
N THR A 180 8.57 4.99 -15.05
CA THR A 180 7.80 5.33 -16.25
C THR A 180 6.51 4.52 -16.28
N SER A 181 5.40 5.20 -16.51
CA SER A 181 4.05 4.64 -16.51
C SER A 181 3.85 3.64 -17.65
N HIS A 182 3.74 2.35 -17.33
CA HIS A 182 3.00 1.40 -18.15
C HIS A 182 1.69 1.08 -17.43
N ILE A 183 0.59 1.57 -18.00
CA ILE A 183 -0.75 1.15 -17.61
C ILE A 183 -1.07 -0.01 -18.53
N ASP A 184 -0.95 -1.24 -18.03
CA ASP A 184 -1.63 -2.36 -18.67
C ASP A 184 -3.13 -2.14 -18.45
N ALA A 185 -3.75 -1.45 -19.40
CA ALA A 185 -5.18 -1.29 -19.43
C ALA A 185 -5.79 -2.68 -19.52
N THR A 186 -6.50 -3.08 -18.48
CA THR A 186 -7.37 -4.24 -18.60
C THR A 186 -8.52 -3.81 -19.52
N ASP A 187 -8.79 -4.54 -20.60
CA ASP A 187 -9.91 -4.27 -21.52
C ASP A 187 -11.31 -4.26 -20.83
N ALA A 188 -11.41 -4.62 -19.55
CA ALA A 188 -12.63 -4.39 -18.79
C ALA A 188 -12.72 -2.91 -18.40
N MET A 189 -13.77 -2.25 -18.88
CA MET A 189 -14.20 -0.96 -18.36
C MET A 189 -14.32 -1.03 -16.83
N SER A 190 -13.39 -0.39 -16.12
CA SER A 190 -13.49 -0.26 -14.67
C SER A 190 -14.77 0.53 -14.35
N ILE A 191 -15.60 -0.01 -13.45
CA ILE A 191 -16.83 0.67 -12.97
C ILE A 191 -16.55 2.00 -12.25
N TYR A 192 -15.27 2.33 -12.09
CA TYR A 192 -14.76 3.50 -11.42
C TYR A 192 -14.45 4.68 -12.36
N HIS A 193 -14.60 4.52 -13.68
CA HIS A 193 -14.38 5.57 -14.70
C HIS A 193 -15.61 6.44 -14.99
N LYS A 194 -16.55 6.58 -14.04
CA LYS A 194 -17.63 7.57 -14.11
C LYS A 194 -17.38 8.71 -13.14
#